data_AF-A0A4R6L8S4-F1
#
_entry.id   AF-A0A4R6L8S4-F1
#
_cell.length_a   1.000
_cell.length_b   1.000
_cell.length_c   1.000
_cell.angle_alpha   90.00
_cell.angle_beta   90.00
_cell.angle_gamma   90.00
#
_symmetry.space_group_name_H-M   'P 1'
#
loop_
_entity.id
_entity.type
_entity.pdbx_description
1 polymer ?
#
loop_
_entity_poly.entity_id
_entity_poly.type
_entity_poly.pdbx_seq_one_letter_code
_entity_poly.pdbx_strand_id
1 'polypeptide(L)'
;MAETHKKILFRYYSDLLEDTVVETMWGEIIDLEKGYFKLDNIPFFGPLIATDDIFYAEFDEKEQTLVYRETIESFGNSILQVVILEKGFDKEIIIEKLKAINCLSEGLNDTLFAVEVVKEVDYSIVKSLLTEYETLSVIEFAEPCLSEKHRTDLLKN
;
A
#
# COMPACT_ATOMS: atom_id res chain seq x y z
N MET A 1 7.40 -21.80 -19.59
CA MET A 1 6.68 -20.51 -19.43
C MET A 1 7.70 -19.53 -18.90
N ALA A 2 7.83 -18.35 -19.49
CA ALA A 2 8.73 -17.33 -18.94
C ALA A 2 8.16 -16.86 -17.60
N GLU A 3 9.02 -16.73 -16.60
CA GLU A 3 8.65 -16.20 -15.30
C GLU A 3 8.38 -14.69 -15.46
N THR A 4 7.16 -14.25 -15.16
CA THR A 4 6.73 -12.85 -15.34
C THR A 4 6.85 -12.02 -14.06
N HIS A 5 7.04 -12.68 -12.91
CA HIS A 5 7.08 -12.03 -11.59
C HIS A 5 8.24 -12.55 -10.76
N LYS A 6 8.77 -11.71 -9.88
CA LYS A 6 9.75 -12.09 -8.86
C LYS A 6 9.26 -11.67 -7.48
N LYS A 7 9.59 -12.47 -6.47
CA LYS A 7 9.48 -12.03 -5.08
C LYS A 7 10.63 -11.08 -4.78
N ILE A 8 10.28 -9.91 -4.25
CA ILE A 8 11.21 -8.86 -3.87
C ILE A 8 11.05 -8.62 -2.37
N LEU A 9 12.18 -8.56 -1.68
CA LEU A 9 12.23 -8.23 -0.26
C LEU A 9 12.26 -6.70 -0.11
N PHE A 10 11.31 -6.17 0.63
CA PHE A 10 11.23 -4.78 1.04
C PHE A 10 11.59 -4.68 2.51
N ARG A 11 12.49 -3.75 2.82
CA ARG A 11 12.91 -3.45 4.18
C ARG A 11 12.72 -1.96 4.43
N TYR A 12 11.91 -1.62 5.42
CA TYR A 12 11.57 -0.24 5.74
C TYR A 12 11.16 -0.12 7.21
N TYR A 13 11.23 1.10 7.73
CA TYR A 13 10.74 1.41 9.06
C TYR A 13 9.23 1.57 9.00
N SER A 14 8.50 0.85 9.86
CA SER A 14 7.05 0.97 9.96
C SER A 14 6.70 1.86 11.14
N ASP A 15 6.07 3.00 10.89
CA ASP A 15 5.61 3.89 11.96
C ASP A 15 4.55 3.21 12.86
N LEU A 16 3.77 2.28 12.31
CA LEU A 16 2.77 1.51 13.05
C LEU A 16 3.39 0.59 14.11
N LEU A 17 4.54 -0.04 13.78
CA LEU A 17 5.19 -1.01 14.65
C LEU A 17 6.40 -0.42 15.39
N GLU A 18 6.76 0.83 15.07
CA GLU A 18 7.95 1.53 15.56
C GLU A 18 9.26 0.74 15.36
N ASP A 19 9.31 -0.13 14.34
CA ASP A 19 10.45 -1.03 14.07
C ASP A 19 10.72 -1.21 12.57
N THR A 20 11.91 -1.71 12.23
CA THR A 20 12.25 -2.14 10.88
C THR A 20 11.55 -3.46 10.59
N VAL A 21 10.68 -3.44 9.58
CA VAL A 21 9.96 -4.61 9.12
C VAL A 21 10.50 -5.08 7.78
N VAL A 22 10.21 -6.35 7.50
CA VAL A 22 10.49 -6.97 6.21
C VAL A 22 9.19 -7.49 5.63
N GLU A 23 8.90 -7.09 4.40
CA GLU A 23 7.77 -7.57 3.63
C GLU A 23 8.27 -8.16 2.31
N THR A 24 7.69 -9.26 1.87
CA THR A 24 8.02 -9.85 0.56
C THR A 24 6.84 -9.66 -0.37
N MET A 25 7.02 -8.89 -1.43
CA MET A 25 5.99 -8.55 -2.40
C MET A 25 6.38 -9.04 -3.80
N TRP A 26 5.38 -9.24 -4.65
CA TRP A 26 5.55 -9.56 -6.05
C TRP A 26 5.82 -8.29 -6.85
N GLY A 27 6.83 -8.37 -7.71
CA GLY A 27 7.08 -7.40 -8.76
C GLY A 27 6.98 -8.06 -10.13
N GLU A 28 6.19 -7.48 -11.02
CA GLU A 28 6.19 -7.81 -12.45
C GLU A 28 7.54 -7.40 -13.04
N ILE A 29 8.17 -8.27 -13.81
CA ILE A 29 9.47 -8.01 -14.43
C ILE A 29 9.28 -7.05 -15.62
N ILE A 30 9.84 -5.84 -15.51
CA ILE A 30 9.86 -4.87 -16.61
C ILE A 30 11.16 -5.00 -17.41
N ASP A 31 12.30 -5.01 -16.72
CA ASP A 31 13.62 -5.16 -17.32
C ASP A 31 14.58 -5.81 -16.31
N LEU A 32 14.79 -7.12 -16.44
CA LEU A 32 15.60 -7.89 -15.49
C LEU A 32 17.08 -7.49 -15.53
N GLU A 33 17.62 -7.06 -16.69
CA GLU A 33 19.01 -6.65 -16.82
C GLU A 33 19.27 -5.33 -16.07
N LYS A 34 18.27 -4.45 -16.04
CA LYS A 34 18.31 -3.20 -15.26
C LYS A 34 17.81 -3.34 -13.82
N GLY A 35 17.22 -4.48 -13.47
CA GLY A 35 16.60 -4.70 -12.17
C GLY A 35 15.32 -3.88 -11.97
N TYR A 36 14.57 -3.62 -13.04
CA TYR A 36 13.33 -2.85 -12.98
C TYR A 36 12.11 -3.75 -12.88
N PHE A 37 11.27 -3.44 -11.91
CA PHE A 37 10.06 -4.17 -11.60
C PHE A 37 8.91 -3.19 -11.40
N LYS A 38 7.69 -3.66 -11.62
CA LYS A 38 6.46 -2.93 -11.30
C LYS A 38 5.76 -3.61 -10.12
N LEU A 39 5.35 -2.86 -9.12
CA LEU A 39 4.73 -3.43 -7.92
C LEU A 39 3.34 -4.02 -8.21
N ASP A 40 3.09 -5.24 -7.75
CA ASP A 40 1.85 -6.00 -7.98
C ASP A 40 1.12 -6.38 -6.66
N ASN A 41 1.55 -5.83 -5.52
CA ASN A 41 0.89 -6.02 -4.23
C ASN A 41 0.57 -4.68 -3.57
N ILE A 42 -0.46 -4.69 -2.70
CA ILE A 42 -0.79 -3.58 -1.81
C ILE A 42 0.10 -3.72 -0.56
N PRO A 43 1.05 -2.79 -0.29
CA PRO A 43 1.94 -2.91 0.86
C PRO A 43 1.22 -2.78 2.19
N PHE A 44 1.53 -3.64 3.16
CA PHE A 44 0.87 -3.61 4.46
C PHE A 44 1.46 -2.61 5.44
N PHE A 45 2.78 -2.47 5.50
CA PHE A 45 3.43 -1.78 6.63
C PHE A 45 4.03 -0.41 6.26
N GLY A 46 3.78 0.06 5.04
CA GLY A 46 3.94 1.47 4.67
C GLY A 46 5.31 1.87 4.11
N PRO A 47 5.87 1.16 3.12
CA PRO A 47 6.91 1.75 2.29
C PRO A 47 6.34 2.92 1.48
N LEU A 48 7.20 3.88 1.10
CA LEU A 48 6.85 5.02 0.23
C LEU A 48 6.72 4.59 -1.25
N ILE A 49 5.90 3.58 -1.52
CA ILE A 49 5.61 3.05 -2.86
C ILE A 49 4.16 2.58 -2.92
N ALA A 50 3.52 2.76 -4.06
CA ALA A 50 2.17 2.27 -4.33
C ALA A 50 2.16 1.20 -5.42
N THR A 51 1.06 0.46 -5.55
CA THR A 51 0.84 -0.47 -6.66
C THR A 51 1.06 0.22 -8.01
N ASP A 52 1.49 -0.52 -9.02
CA ASP A 52 1.87 -0.05 -10.35
C ASP A 52 3.11 0.85 -10.42
N ASP A 53 3.68 1.30 -9.29
CA ASP A 53 4.94 2.04 -9.29
C ASP A 53 6.07 1.15 -9.81
N ILE A 54 6.99 1.77 -10.57
CA ILE A 54 8.20 1.12 -11.05
C ILE A 54 9.33 1.35 -10.04
N PHE A 55 10.03 0.29 -9.68
CA PHE A 55 11.13 0.33 -8.71
C PHE A 55 12.36 -0.45 -9.19
N TYR A 56 13.50 -0.08 -8.61
CA TYR A 56 14.75 -0.81 -8.74
C TYR A 56 14.90 -1.84 -7.61
N ALA A 57 15.25 -3.07 -7.97
CA ALA A 57 15.70 -4.09 -7.04
C ALA A 57 16.94 -4.81 -7.57
N GLU A 58 17.82 -5.18 -6.66
CA GLU A 58 19.05 -5.92 -6.97
C GLU A 58 19.18 -7.16 -6.09
N PHE A 59 19.93 -8.15 -6.58
CA PHE A 59 20.19 -9.35 -5.81
C PHE A 59 21.19 -9.02 -4.69
N ASP A 60 20.80 -9.30 -3.45
CA ASP A 60 21.64 -9.12 -2.29
C ASP A 60 22.26 -10.46 -1.89
N GLU A 61 23.59 -10.56 -1.94
CA GLU A 61 24.32 -11.79 -1.61
C GLU A 61 24.16 -12.23 -0.14
N LYS A 62 23.80 -11.33 0.78
CA LYS A 62 23.59 -11.71 2.19
C LYS A 62 22.18 -12.24 2.40
N GLU A 63 21.20 -11.58 1.80
CA GLU A 63 19.78 -11.97 1.89
C GLU A 63 19.45 -13.13 0.93
N GLN A 64 20.32 -13.41 -0.04
CA GLN A 64 20.15 -14.42 -1.10
C GLN A 64 18.82 -14.24 -1.86
N THR A 65 18.39 -12.99 -2.05
CA THR A 65 17.14 -12.63 -2.74
C THR A 65 17.25 -11.24 -3.38
N LEU A 66 16.32 -10.92 -4.26
CA LEU A 66 16.14 -9.55 -4.77
C LEU A 66 15.63 -8.65 -3.65
N VAL A 67 16.26 -7.50 -3.46
CA VAL A 67 15.92 -6.51 -2.43
C VAL A 67 15.61 -5.18 -3.10
N TYR A 68 14.47 -4.59 -2.74
CA TYR A 68 14.08 -3.24 -3.15
C TYR A 68 15.14 -2.22 -2.72
N ARG A 69 15.42 -1.25 -3.60
CA ARG A 69 16.37 -0.16 -3.35
C ARG A 69 15.71 1.20 -3.40
N GLU A 70 14.97 1.49 -4.47
CA GLU A 70 14.29 2.77 -4.64
C GLU A 70 13.15 2.69 -5.66
N THR A 71 12.14 3.55 -5.48
CA THR A 71 11.09 3.80 -6.47
C THR A 71 11.64 4.71 -7.56
N ILE A 72 11.49 4.30 -8.82
CA ILE A 72 11.95 5.03 -10.01
C ILE A 72 10.84 5.96 -10.53
N GLU A 73 9.60 5.46 -10.57
CA GLU A 73 8.47 6.19 -11.12
C GLU A 73 7.20 5.84 -10.34
N SER A 74 6.48 6.88 -9.93
CA SER A 74 5.19 6.74 -9.25
C SER A 74 4.03 7.19 -10.13
N PHE A 75 2.96 6.40 -10.19
CA PHE A 75 1.85 6.64 -11.12
C PHE A 75 0.65 7.36 -10.51
N GLY A 76 0.64 7.52 -9.18
CA GLY A 76 -0.31 8.38 -8.47
C GLY A 76 -1.34 7.63 -7.62
N ASN A 77 -1.21 6.32 -7.49
CA ASN A 77 -1.96 5.56 -6.50
C ASN A 77 -1.48 5.92 -5.08
N SER A 78 -2.33 5.70 -4.09
CA SER A 78 -2.00 5.85 -2.67
C SER A 78 -2.24 4.56 -1.92
N ILE A 79 -1.47 4.35 -0.86
CA ILE A 79 -1.62 3.25 0.08
C ILE A 79 -2.01 3.81 1.44
N LEU A 80 -3.11 3.32 1.99
CA LEU A 80 -3.57 3.58 3.34
C LEU A 80 -3.45 2.33 4.19
N GLN A 81 -3.32 2.53 5.49
CA GLN A 81 -3.38 1.47 6.50
C GLN A 81 -4.58 1.71 7.39
N VAL A 82 -5.34 0.66 7.68
CA VAL A 82 -6.50 0.76 8.57
C VAL A 82 -6.40 -0.30 9.66
N VAL A 83 -6.50 0.15 10.91
CA VAL A 83 -6.52 -0.70 12.11
C VAL A 83 -7.92 -0.67 12.72
N ILE A 84 -8.53 -1.83 12.94
CA ILE A 84 -9.78 -1.98 13.67
C ILE A 84 -9.50 -1.89 15.18
N LEU A 85 -10.12 -0.91 15.83
CA LEU A 85 -10.03 -0.70 17.29
C LEU A 85 -11.20 -1.37 18.02
N GLU A 86 -12.39 -1.33 17.44
CA GLU A 86 -13.58 -1.89 18.07
C GLU A 86 -13.55 -3.42 18.04
N LYS A 87 -13.50 -4.03 19.23
CA LYS A 87 -13.43 -5.48 19.37
C LYS A 87 -14.67 -6.16 18.77
N GLY A 88 -14.44 -7.04 17.80
CA GLY A 88 -15.50 -7.82 17.16
C GLY A 88 -16.21 -7.07 16.04
N PHE A 89 -15.76 -5.86 15.69
CA PHE A 89 -16.17 -5.18 14.48
C PHE A 89 -15.65 -5.95 13.25
N ASP A 90 -16.51 -6.13 12.25
CA ASP A 90 -16.17 -6.82 11.02
C ASP A 90 -15.58 -5.85 9.99
N LYS A 91 -14.27 -5.97 9.74
CA LYS A 91 -13.54 -5.12 8.78
C LYS A 91 -14.12 -5.18 7.37
N GLU A 92 -14.78 -6.28 7.00
CA GLU A 92 -15.34 -6.46 5.65
C GLU A 92 -16.42 -5.42 5.35
N ILE A 93 -17.08 -4.88 6.39
CA ILE A 93 -18.04 -3.77 6.25
C ILE A 93 -17.37 -2.54 5.63
N ILE A 94 -16.15 -2.20 6.07
CA ILE A 94 -15.41 -1.04 5.56
C ILE A 94 -14.81 -1.36 4.20
N ILE A 95 -14.25 -2.56 4.03
CA ILE A 95 -13.67 -3.02 2.75
C ILE A 95 -14.71 -2.98 1.63
N GLU A 96 -15.93 -3.47 1.84
CA GLU A 96 -16.97 -3.44 0.81
C GLU A 96 -17.44 -2.01 0.50
N LYS A 97 -17.42 -1.09 1.47
CA LYS A 97 -17.70 0.34 1.20
C LYS A 97 -16.57 1.00 0.39
N LEU A 98 -15.31 0.71 0.70
CA LEU A 98 -14.15 1.19 -0.05
C LEU A 98 -14.16 0.66 -1.49
N LYS A 99 -14.49 -0.61 -1.67
CA LYS A 99 -14.67 -1.25 -2.98
C LYS A 99 -15.79 -0.60 -3.80
N ALA A 100 -16.89 -0.20 -3.16
CA ALA A 100 -17.98 0.51 -3.83
C ALA A 100 -17.56 1.88 -4.39
N ILE A 101 -16.46 2.46 -3.90
CA ILE A 101 -15.85 3.70 -4.43
C ILE A 101 -14.53 3.43 -5.17
N ASN A 102 -14.37 2.21 -5.70
CA ASN A 102 -13.24 1.81 -6.55
C ASN A 102 -11.86 1.84 -5.85
N CYS A 103 -11.83 1.56 -4.54
CA CYS A 103 -10.61 1.26 -3.80
C CYS A 103 -10.47 -0.25 -3.61
N LEU A 104 -9.24 -0.77 -3.74
CA LEU A 104 -8.94 -2.17 -3.45
C LEU A 104 -8.36 -2.29 -2.05
N SER A 105 -8.58 -3.42 -1.39
CA SER A 105 -8.03 -3.66 -0.07
C SER A 105 -7.46 -5.07 0.02
N GLU A 106 -6.38 -5.21 0.78
CA GLU A 106 -5.81 -6.50 1.15
C GLU A 106 -5.81 -6.62 2.67
N GLY A 107 -6.22 -7.78 3.19
CA GLY A 107 -6.29 -8.04 4.63
C GLY A 107 -5.06 -8.78 5.14
N LEU A 108 -4.38 -8.24 6.15
CA LEU A 108 -3.27 -8.93 6.81
C LEU A 108 -3.78 -9.89 7.89
N ASN A 109 -4.70 -9.41 8.72
CA ASN A 109 -5.34 -10.16 9.80
C ASN A 109 -6.71 -9.54 10.12
N ASP A 110 -7.40 -10.02 11.15
CA ASP A 110 -8.76 -9.57 11.49
C ASP A 110 -8.84 -8.07 11.84
N THR A 111 -7.73 -7.47 12.26
CA THR A 111 -7.68 -6.08 12.74
C THR A 111 -6.88 -5.13 11.86
N LEU A 112 -6.16 -5.61 10.85
CA LEU A 112 -5.32 -4.77 9.98
C LEU A 112 -5.53 -5.14 8.51
N PHE A 113 -5.77 -4.11 7.71
CA PHE A 113 -5.81 -4.20 6.26
C PHE A 113 -5.19 -2.96 5.62
N ALA A 114 -4.67 -3.13 4.42
CA ALA A 114 -4.17 -2.05 3.59
C ALA A 114 -5.20 -1.72 2.50
N VAL A 115 -5.20 -0.46 2.05
CA VAL A 115 -6.12 0.04 1.04
C VAL A 115 -5.32 0.71 -0.06
N GLU A 116 -5.53 0.27 -1.29
CA GLU A 116 -5.13 1.00 -2.48
C GLU A 116 -6.25 1.97 -2.89
N VAL A 117 -5.88 3.23 -3.01
CA VAL A 117 -6.68 4.25 -3.69
C VAL A 117 -6.05 4.52 -5.04
N VAL A 118 -6.68 4.07 -6.12
CA VAL A 118 -6.18 4.33 -7.48
C VAL A 118 -6.28 5.80 -7.82
N LYS A 119 -5.34 6.28 -8.64
CA LYS A 119 -5.18 7.70 -9.02
C LYS A 119 -6.49 8.38 -9.43
N GLU A 120 -7.42 7.70 -10.06
CA GLU A 120 -8.65 8.28 -10.59
C GLU A 120 -9.67 8.63 -9.50
N VAL A 121 -9.56 8.02 -8.32
CA VAL A 121 -10.52 8.20 -7.21
C VAL A 121 -10.29 9.53 -6.51
N ASP A 122 -11.35 10.30 -6.27
CA ASP A 122 -11.27 11.52 -5.45
C ASP A 122 -11.00 11.13 -3.98
N TYR A 123 -9.80 11.48 -3.50
CA TYR A 123 -9.38 11.08 -2.17
C TYR A 123 -10.22 11.71 -1.04
N SER A 124 -10.86 12.86 -1.28
CA SER A 124 -11.71 13.48 -0.27
C SER A 124 -12.88 12.57 0.14
N ILE A 125 -13.42 11.80 -0.80
CA ILE A 125 -14.50 10.83 -0.55
C ILE A 125 -14.00 9.69 0.33
N VAL A 126 -12.82 9.14 0.01
CA VAL A 126 -12.19 8.06 0.79
C VAL A 126 -11.89 8.53 2.20
N LYS A 127 -11.30 9.72 2.33
CA LYS A 127 -10.96 10.32 3.62
C LYS A 127 -12.21 10.56 4.46
N SER A 128 -13.27 11.14 3.89
CA SER A 128 -14.53 11.33 4.61
C SER A 128 -15.11 10.01 5.12
N LEU A 129 -15.12 8.96 4.30
CA LEU A 129 -15.60 7.63 4.69
C LEU A 129 -14.81 7.08 5.88
N LEU A 130 -13.48 7.11 5.83
CA LEU A 130 -12.64 6.58 6.92
C LEU A 130 -12.74 7.44 8.19
N THR A 131 -12.79 8.77 8.04
CA THR A 131 -12.95 9.71 9.17
C THR A 131 -14.28 9.51 9.90
N GLU A 132 -15.36 9.08 9.24
CA GLU A 132 -16.62 8.73 9.93
C GLU A 132 -16.41 7.58 10.93
N TYR A 133 -15.71 6.52 10.52
CA TYR A 133 -15.40 5.38 11.39
C TYR A 133 -14.36 5.72 12.46
N GLU A 134 -13.37 6.55 12.12
CA GLU A 134 -12.36 7.03 13.06
C GLU A 134 -12.97 7.90 14.15
N THR A 135 -13.91 8.80 13.80
CA THR A 135 -14.63 9.65 14.77
C THR A 135 -15.48 8.83 15.74
N LEU A 136 -15.95 7.66 15.30
CA LEU A 136 -16.68 6.70 16.14
C LEU A 136 -15.74 5.77 16.94
N SER A 137 -14.42 5.96 16.85
CA SER A 137 -13.39 5.10 17.46
C SER A 137 -13.49 3.63 17.05
N VAL A 138 -14.05 3.37 15.87
CA VAL A 138 -14.14 2.01 15.30
C VAL A 138 -12.80 1.60 14.70
N ILE A 139 -12.12 2.56 14.07
CA ILE A 139 -10.82 2.38 13.42
C ILE A 139 -9.87 3.53 13.76
N GLU A 140 -8.60 3.32 13.48
CA GLU A 140 -7.62 4.35 13.17
C GLU A 140 -7.07 4.08 11.76
N PHE A 141 -6.67 5.12 11.04
CA PHE A 141 -6.01 4.93 9.75
C PHE A 141 -4.82 5.86 9.54
N ALA A 142 -3.86 5.40 8.74
CA ALA A 142 -2.66 6.14 8.36
C ALA A 142 -2.52 6.20 6.84
N GLU A 143 -1.76 7.19 6.37
CA GLU A 143 -1.56 7.51 4.96
C GLU A 143 -0.07 7.33 4.57
N PRO A 144 0.53 6.14 4.75
CA PRO A 144 1.99 5.97 4.59
C PRO A 144 2.49 6.33 3.20
N CYS A 145 1.70 6.08 2.15
CA CYS A 145 2.01 6.50 0.79
C CYS A 145 0.82 7.31 0.23
N LEU A 146 0.84 8.63 0.42
CA LEU A 146 -0.17 9.52 -0.16
C LEU A 146 0.40 10.28 -1.36
N SER A 147 -0.15 10.02 -2.55
CA SER A 147 0.29 10.65 -3.80
C SER A 147 -0.03 12.15 -3.86
N GLU A 148 0.76 12.90 -4.64
CA GLU A 148 0.54 14.35 -4.83
C GLU A 148 -0.84 14.67 -5.43
N LYS A 149 -1.35 13.78 -6.29
CA LYS A 149 -2.71 13.90 -6.83
C LYS A 149 -3.73 13.87 -5.69
N HIS A 150 -3.65 12.88 -4.81
CA HIS A 150 -4.58 12.73 -3.70
C HIS A 150 -4.41 13.81 -2.62
N ARG A 151 -3.19 14.31 -2.40
CA ARG A 151 -2.98 15.53 -1.58
C ARG A 151 -3.72 16.73 -2.18
N THR A 152 -3.65 16.90 -3.49
CA THR A 152 -4.30 18.01 -4.19
C THR A 152 -5.82 17.95 -4.11
N ASP A 153 -6.41 16.75 -4.11
CA ASP A 153 -7.87 16.60 -3.96
C ASP A 153 -8.37 17.14 -2.62
N LEU A 154 -7.58 17.03 -1.55
CA LEU A 154 -7.94 17.58 -0.23
C LEU A 154 -7.90 19.10 -0.16
N LEU A 155 -7.17 19.76 -1.06
CA LEU A 155 -7.04 21.23 -1.09
C LEU A 155 -8.18 21.92 -1.83
N LYS A 156 -9.04 21.17 -2.52
CA LYS A 156 -10.16 21.71 -3.32
C LYS A 156 -11.44 21.96 -2.52
N ASN A 157 -11.43 21.65 -1.21
CA ASN A 157 -12.57 21.74 -0.31
C ASN A 157 -12.49 22.93 0.65
#